data_AF-A0A9N9N8T0-F1
#
_entry.id   AF-A0A9N9N8T0-F1
#
_cell.length_a   1.000
_cell.length_b   1.000
_cell.length_c   1.000
_cell.angle_alpha   90.00
_cell.angle_beta   90.00
_cell.angle_gamma   90.00
#
_symmetry.space_group_name_H-M   'P 1'
#
loop_
_entity.id
_entity.type
_entity.pdbx_description
1 polymer ?
#
loop_
_entity_poly.entity_id
_entity_poly.type
_entity_poly.pdbx_seq_one_letter_code
_entity_poly.pdbx_strand_id
1 'polypeptide(L)'
;VTDKLTPIHDRIFACRSGSAADTQAIADIVRLYSEMYSVNFGEDPTIRTAAALFHDICYQNKNALSAGIIVAGWDKYEGGSVYCIPLGGSLHKQPFATAGSGSTYVYGYCDKNFRENMTQQEAVDFVKNGIALSISRDGSSGGCIRIATVTEAGVDKIFIPGDQIPTFWNKS
;
A
#
# COMPACT_ATOMS: atom_id res chain seq x y z
N VAL A 1 -17.99 -3.00 2.03
CA VAL A 1 -16.78 -2.61 1.27
C VAL A 1 -15.65 -2.41 2.25
N THR A 2 -14.55 -3.13 2.10
CA THR A 2 -13.44 -3.15 3.08
C THR A 2 -12.44 -2.04 2.79
N ASP A 3 -11.98 -1.32 3.82
CA ASP A 3 -10.84 -0.42 3.70
C ASP A 3 -9.53 -1.21 3.92
N LYS A 4 -8.70 -1.28 2.88
CA LYS A 4 -7.42 -2.00 2.89
C LYS A 4 -6.22 -1.08 3.08
N LEU A 5 -6.44 0.24 3.24
CA LEU A 5 -5.43 1.24 3.56
C LEU A 5 -5.44 1.49 5.07
N THR A 6 -4.53 0.84 5.81
CA THR A 6 -4.45 0.99 7.26
C THR A 6 -3.43 2.06 7.63
N PRO A 7 -3.80 3.11 8.38
CA PRO A 7 -2.82 4.03 8.96
C PRO A 7 -2.01 3.31 10.05
N ILE A 8 -0.70 3.36 9.93
CA ILE A 8 0.27 2.79 10.88
C ILE A 8 0.85 3.88 11.78
N HIS A 9 1.08 5.05 11.21
CA HIS A 9 1.42 6.29 11.90
C HIS A 9 0.85 7.47 11.10
N ASP A 10 0.95 8.70 11.59
CA ASP A 10 0.39 9.90 10.96
C ASP A 10 0.71 10.05 9.46
N ARG A 11 1.94 9.67 9.06
CA ARG A 11 2.44 9.72 7.68
C ARG A 11 2.88 8.36 7.14
N ILE A 12 2.40 7.25 7.70
CA ILE A 12 2.74 5.89 7.24
C ILE A 12 1.47 5.07 7.10
N PHE A 13 1.30 4.47 5.93
CA PHE A 13 0.18 3.59 5.61
C PHE A 13 0.67 2.21 5.18
N ALA A 14 -0.14 1.21 5.49
CA ALA A 14 0.03 -0.16 4.99
C ALA A 14 -1.15 -0.56 4.11
N CYS A 15 -0.87 -1.09 2.92
CA CYS A 15 -1.84 -1.77 2.07
C CYS A 15 -1.82 -3.26 2.40
N ARG A 16 -2.99 -3.84 2.67
CA ARG A 16 -3.11 -5.23 3.15
C ARG A 16 -3.68 -6.17 2.08
N SER A 17 -3.03 -7.32 1.89
CA SER A 17 -3.49 -8.41 1.04
C SER A 17 -3.21 -9.78 1.67
N GLY A 18 -4.02 -10.79 1.36
CA GLY A 18 -3.97 -12.11 2.00
C GLY A 18 -5.11 -12.30 3.01
N SER A 19 -4.84 -13.05 4.09
CA SER A 19 -5.79 -13.29 5.18
C SER A 19 -6.15 -11.97 5.88
N ALA A 20 -7.45 -11.70 5.99
CA ALA A 20 -7.94 -10.49 6.66
C ALA A 20 -7.53 -10.48 8.14
N ALA A 21 -7.68 -11.61 8.84
CA ALA A 21 -7.35 -11.73 10.26
C ALA A 21 -5.86 -11.50 10.50
N ASP A 22 -4.99 -12.17 9.72
CA ASP A 22 -3.54 -12.08 9.85
C ASP A 22 -3.08 -10.63 9.61
N THR A 23 -3.50 -10.03 8.49
CA THR A 23 -3.03 -8.69 8.12
C THR A 23 -3.57 -7.60 9.04
N GLN A 24 -4.76 -7.76 9.63
CA GLN A 24 -5.28 -6.84 10.64
C GLN A 24 -4.46 -6.94 11.92
N ALA A 25 -4.25 -8.14 12.45
CA ALA A 25 -3.49 -8.36 13.68
C ALA A 25 -2.06 -7.81 13.57
N ILE A 26 -1.37 -8.08 12.46
CA ILE A 26 0.00 -7.57 12.24
C ILE A 26 0.00 -6.04 12.15
N ALA A 27 -0.96 -5.44 11.44
CA ALA A 27 -1.02 -3.99 11.31
C ALA A 27 -1.28 -3.30 12.66
N ASP A 28 -2.12 -3.86 13.51
CA ASP A 28 -2.38 -3.34 14.85
C ASP A 28 -1.14 -3.43 15.76
N ILE A 29 -0.39 -4.55 15.68
CA ILE A 29 0.87 -4.72 16.41
C ILE A 29 1.91 -3.68 15.94
N VAL A 30 2.11 -3.54 14.63
CA VAL A 30 3.10 -2.60 14.09
C VAL A 30 2.71 -1.16 14.40
N ARG A 31 1.42 -0.83 14.36
CA ARG A 31 0.91 0.48 14.78
C ARG A 31 1.26 0.77 16.24
N LEU A 32 0.97 -0.16 17.15
CA LEU A 32 1.31 -0.01 18.57
C LEU A 32 2.82 0.26 18.77
N TYR A 33 3.68 -0.54 18.13
CA TYR A 33 5.13 -0.33 18.22
C TYR A 33 5.59 0.98 17.61
N SER A 34 4.94 1.44 16.53
CA SER A 34 5.23 2.72 15.88
C SER A 34 4.86 3.90 16.79
N GLU A 35 3.71 3.85 17.46
CA GLU A 35 3.29 4.86 18.43
C GLU A 35 4.22 4.86 19.66
N MET A 36 4.59 3.68 20.17
CA MET A 36 5.56 3.57 21.27
C MET A 36 6.94 4.13 20.91
N TYR A 37 7.38 3.92 19.67
CA TYR A 37 8.63 4.49 19.17
C TYR A 37 8.62 6.02 19.31
N SER A 38 7.55 6.68 18.85
CA SER A 38 7.42 8.13 18.94
C SER A 38 7.42 8.65 20.36
N VAL A 39 6.73 7.98 21.28
CA VAL A 39 6.71 8.37 22.69
C VAL A 39 8.08 8.24 23.34
N ASN A 40 8.81 7.16 23.05
CA ASN A 40 10.09 6.86 23.69
C ASN A 40 11.25 7.72 23.17
N PHE A 41 11.27 7.97 21.85
CA PHE A 41 12.36 8.70 21.20
C PHE A 41 12.04 10.18 20.95
N GLY A 42 10.79 10.60 21.16
CA GLY A 42 10.33 11.96 20.87
C GLY A 42 10.33 12.29 19.39
N GLU A 43 10.24 11.27 18.52
CA GLU A 43 10.35 11.43 17.07
C GLU A 43 9.50 10.40 16.29
N ASP A 44 8.89 10.83 15.19
CA ASP A 44 8.14 9.95 14.28
C ASP A 44 9.01 8.81 13.71
N PRO A 45 8.49 7.57 13.62
CA PRO A 45 9.22 6.48 12.99
C PRO A 45 9.44 6.73 11.50
N THR A 46 10.54 6.22 10.96
CA THR A 46 10.77 6.20 9.51
C THR A 46 9.91 5.14 8.83
N ILE A 47 9.64 5.28 7.52
CA ILE A 47 8.93 4.23 6.77
C ILE A 47 9.71 2.91 6.84
N ARG A 48 11.05 2.98 6.80
CA ARG A 48 11.94 1.82 6.91
C ARG A 48 11.74 1.09 8.23
N THR A 49 11.63 1.82 9.36
CA THR A 49 11.39 1.23 10.68
C THR A 49 10.08 0.46 10.71
N ALA A 50 8.99 1.09 10.24
CA ALA A 50 7.68 0.42 10.18
C ALA A 50 7.72 -0.82 9.26
N ALA A 51 8.37 -0.72 8.10
CA ALA A 51 8.51 -1.83 7.16
C ALA A 51 9.37 -2.97 7.71
N ALA A 52 10.40 -2.67 8.50
CA ALA A 52 11.21 -3.66 9.20
C ALA A 52 10.40 -4.45 10.25
N LEU A 53 9.51 -3.77 11.00
CA LEU A 53 8.62 -4.45 11.94
C LEU A 53 7.64 -5.41 11.23
N PHE A 54 7.07 -4.98 10.09
CA PHE A 54 6.27 -5.88 9.25
C PHE A 54 7.08 -7.07 8.76
N HIS A 55 8.29 -6.82 8.25
CA HIS A 55 9.21 -7.85 7.78
C HIS A 55 9.49 -8.89 8.86
N ASP A 56 9.89 -8.46 10.06
CA ASP A 56 10.25 -9.36 11.16
C ASP A 56 9.09 -10.29 11.54
N ILE A 57 7.90 -9.72 11.74
CA ILE A 57 6.70 -10.49 12.11
C ILE A 57 6.31 -11.46 10.98
N CYS A 58 6.27 -10.99 9.73
CA CYS A 58 5.90 -11.81 8.58
C CYS A 58 6.91 -12.92 8.31
N TYR A 59 8.22 -12.65 8.42
CA TYR A 59 9.27 -13.62 8.15
C TYR A 59 9.33 -14.71 9.21
N GLN A 60 9.25 -14.34 10.50
CA GLN A 60 9.24 -15.29 11.62
C GLN A 60 8.05 -16.25 11.56
N ASN A 61 6.92 -15.79 11.02
CA ASN A 61 5.68 -16.54 10.96
C ASN A 61 5.27 -16.92 9.52
N LYS A 62 6.24 -16.98 8.59
CA LYS A 62 5.96 -17.17 7.15
C LYS A 62 5.22 -18.46 6.78
N ASN A 63 5.26 -19.47 7.65
CA ASN A 63 4.55 -20.74 7.46
C ASN A 63 3.14 -20.74 8.08
N ALA A 64 2.82 -19.73 8.90
CA ALA A 64 1.56 -19.62 9.64
C ALA A 64 0.71 -18.43 9.19
N LEU A 65 1.32 -17.40 8.59
CA LEU A 65 0.64 -16.19 8.13
C LEU A 65 0.54 -16.14 6.60
N SER A 66 -0.61 -15.72 6.11
CA SER A 66 -0.82 -15.32 4.72
C SER A 66 -0.97 -13.81 4.63
N ALA A 67 0.15 -13.10 4.53
CA ALA A 67 0.20 -11.64 4.51
C ALA A 67 1.13 -11.14 3.41
N GLY A 68 0.58 -10.31 2.52
CA GLY A 68 1.34 -9.46 1.61
C GLY A 68 1.07 -8.00 1.95
N ILE A 69 2.11 -7.26 2.33
CA ILE A 69 2.02 -5.89 2.84
C ILE A 69 2.82 -4.96 1.93
N ILE A 70 2.23 -3.82 1.58
CA ILE A 70 2.98 -2.68 1.03
C ILE A 70 2.96 -1.58 2.08
N VAL A 71 4.12 -1.09 2.49
CA VAL A 71 4.26 0.04 3.42
C VAL A 71 4.71 1.25 2.60
N ALA A 72 3.95 2.33 2.68
CA ALA A 72 4.26 3.57 2.00
C ALA A 72 3.98 4.76 2.91
N GLY A 73 4.77 5.83 2.76
CA GLY A 73 4.62 7.00 3.60
C GLY A 73 5.64 8.08 3.26
N TRP A 74 5.73 9.05 4.15
CA TRP A 74 6.71 10.13 4.09
C TRP A 74 7.40 10.30 5.44
N ASP A 75 8.73 10.45 5.42
CA ASP A 75 9.52 10.87 6.58
C ASP A 75 10.51 11.99 6.20
N LYS A 76 11.04 12.67 7.21
CA LYS A 76 11.94 13.82 7.04
C LYS A 76 13.34 13.45 6.51
N TYR A 77 13.70 12.16 6.44
CA TYR A 77 15.04 11.72 6.09
C TYR A 77 15.16 11.23 4.64
N GLU A 78 14.26 10.33 4.24
CA GLU A 78 14.23 9.73 2.91
C GLU A 78 13.07 10.27 2.05
N GLY A 79 12.21 11.12 2.61
CA GLY A 79 11.03 11.64 1.93
C GLY A 79 10.00 10.54 1.69
N GLY A 80 9.39 10.55 0.50
CA GLY A 80 8.44 9.52 0.09
C GLY A 80 9.14 8.19 -0.20
N SER A 81 8.70 7.10 0.43
CA SER A 81 9.28 5.77 0.20
C SER A 81 8.24 4.66 0.19
N VAL A 82 8.49 3.63 -0.61
CA VAL A 82 7.63 2.44 -0.76
C VAL A 82 8.45 1.17 -0.49
N TYR A 83 7.92 0.33 0.39
CA TYR A 83 8.46 -0.97 0.75
C TYR A 83 7.42 -2.06 0.49
N CYS A 84 7.86 -3.16 -0.09
CA CYS A 84 7.04 -4.35 -0.34
C CYS A 84 7.54 -5.50 0.53
N ILE A 85 6.60 -6.13 1.25
CA ILE A 85 6.78 -7.36 2.02
C ILE A 85 5.85 -8.41 1.41
N PRO A 86 6.32 -9.22 0.43
CA PRO A 86 5.53 -10.27 -0.17
C PRO A 86 5.29 -11.43 0.81
N LEU A 87 4.45 -12.38 0.40
CA LEU A 87 4.34 -13.66 1.10
C LEU A 87 5.73 -14.31 1.21
N GLY A 88 6.04 -14.85 2.39
CA GLY A 88 7.39 -15.30 2.74
C GLY A 88 8.18 -14.28 3.55
N GLY A 89 7.76 -13.02 3.54
CA GLY A 89 8.22 -11.99 4.47
C GLY A 89 9.56 -11.35 4.11
N SER A 90 10.05 -11.38 2.86
CA SER A 90 11.23 -10.59 2.47
C SER A 90 10.92 -9.08 2.47
N LEU A 91 11.94 -8.22 2.47
CA LEU A 91 11.75 -6.76 2.49
C LEU A 91 12.45 -6.10 1.30
N HIS A 92 11.68 -5.35 0.49
CA HIS A 92 12.19 -4.72 -0.72
C HIS A 92 11.74 -3.26 -0.83
N LYS A 93 12.69 -2.32 -0.88
CA LYS A 93 12.41 -0.93 -1.27
C LYS A 93 12.25 -0.88 -2.79
N GLN A 94 11.19 -0.24 -3.29
CA GLN A 94 10.87 -0.18 -4.72
C GLN A 94 10.35 1.21 -5.11
N PRO A 95 10.49 1.63 -6.39
CA PRO A 95 9.91 2.89 -6.86
C PRO A 95 8.37 2.88 -6.88
N PHE A 96 7.78 1.70 -7.12
CA PHE A 96 6.37 1.41 -6.93
C PHE A 96 6.20 -0.07 -6.54
N ALA A 97 5.06 -0.45 -5.99
CA ALA A 97 4.77 -1.83 -5.66
C ALA A 97 3.31 -2.19 -5.97
N THR A 98 3.09 -3.42 -6.41
CA THR A 98 1.75 -4.00 -6.64
C THR A 98 1.65 -5.32 -5.90
N ALA A 99 0.53 -5.57 -5.23
CA ALA A 99 0.30 -6.79 -4.45
C ALA A 99 -1.17 -7.23 -4.53
N GLY A 100 -1.44 -8.47 -4.07
CA GLY A 100 -2.76 -9.11 -4.14
C GLY A 100 -2.99 -9.89 -5.44
N SER A 101 -4.09 -10.64 -5.52
CA SER A 101 -4.45 -11.47 -6.67
C SER A 101 -4.50 -10.69 -7.99
N GLY A 102 -5.01 -9.46 -7.92
CA GLY A 102 -5.19 -8.59 -9.07
C GLY A 102 -3.92 -7.94 -9.62
N SER A 103 -2.77 -8.04 -8.93
CA SER A 103 -1.53 -7.41 -9.38
C SER A 103 -0.98 -8.03 -10.68
N THR A 104 -1.25 -9.32 -10.91
CA THR A 104 -0.76 -10.05 -12.08
C THR A 104 -1.28 -9.48 -13.40
N TYR A 105 -2.48 -8.88 -13.40
CA TYR A 105 -3.11 -8.31 -14.59
C TYR A 105 -2.56 -6.93 -14.98
N VAL A 106 -1.77 -6.29 -14.13
CA VAL A 106 -1.37 -4.89 -14.30
C VAL A 106 0.12 -4.65 -14.44
N TYR A 107 0.96 -5.69 -14.36
CA TYR A 107 2.41 -5.54 -14.57
C TYR A 107 2.75 -4.86 -15.90
N GLY A 108 2.18 -5.33 -17.03
CA GLY A 108 2.43 -4.68 -18.33
C GLY A 108 1.93 -3.24 -18.43
N TYR A 109 0.90 -2.87 -17.66
CA TYR A 109 0.47 -1.47 -17.54
C TYR A 109 1.49 -0.67 -16.72
N CYS A 110 1.90 -1.18 -15.56
CA CYS A 110 2.86 -0.54 -14.69
C CYS A 110 4.20 -0.32 -15.39
N ASP A 111 4.76 -1.35 -16.02
CA ASP A 111 6.05 -1.29 -16.73
C ASP A 111 6.05 -0.25 -17.86
N LYS A 112 4.91 -0.09 -18.54
CA LYS A 112 4.78 0.87 -19.65
C LYS A 112 4.52 2.30 -19.18
N ASN A 113 3.76 2.49 -18.11
CA ASN A 113 3.21 3.80 -17.74
C ASN A 113 3.89 4.44 -16.54
N PHE A 114 4.61 3.67 -15.71
CA PHE A 114 5.39 4.21 -14.61
C PHE A 114 6.50 5.12 -15.16
N ARG A 115 6.68 6.27 -14.51
CA ARG A 115 7.77 7.21 -14.76
C ARG A 115 8.24 7.76 -13.43
N GLU A 116 9.54 7.91 -13.28
CA GLU A 116 10.09 8.67 -12.17
C GLU A 116 9.64 10.14 -12.25
N ASN A 117 9.55 10.80 -11.10
CA ASN A 117 9.21 12.21 -10.97
C ASN A 117 7.83 12.59 -11.57
N MET A 118 6.85 11.67 -11.48
CA MET A 118 5.45 12.02 -11.71
C MET A 118 5.01 13.12 -10.74
N THR A 119 4.23 14.07 -11.24
CA THR A 119 3.44 14.97 -10.40
C THR A 119 2.45 14.16 -9.57
N GLN A 120 1.96 14.74 -8.47
CA GLN A 120 0.95 14.10 -7.63
C GLN A 120 -0.28 13.64 -8.44
N GLN A 121 -0.76 14.49 -9.36
CA GLN A 121 -1.92 14.17 -10.19
C GLN A 121 -1.63 12.99 -11.14
N GLU A 122 -0.46 12.97 -11.79
CA GLU A 122 -0.05 11.85 -12.64
C GLU A 122 0.07 10.54 -11.86
N ALA A 123 0.60 10.58 -10.63
CA ALA A 123 0.72 9.41 -9.77
C ALA A 123 -0.67 8.90 -9.32
N VAL A 124 -1.59 9.80 -8.96
CA VAL A 124 -2.98 9.46 -8.65
C VAL A 124 -3.66 8.81 -9.85
N ASP A 125 -3.48 9.36 -11.05
CA ASP A 125 -4.07 8.81 -12.27
C ASP A 125 -3.46 7.45 -12.64
N PHE A 126 -2.14 7.27 -12.45
CA PHE A 126 -1.46 5.99 -12.62
C PHE A 126 -2.04 4.91 -11.70
N VAL A 127 -2.17 5.20 -10.40
CA VAL A 127 -2.75 4.26 -9.42
C VAL A 127 -4.22 3.97 -9.72
N LYS A 128 -5.02 5.02 -10.00
CA LYS A 128 -6.44 4.90 -10.33
C LYS A 128 -6.67 3.97 -11.52
N ASN A 129 -5.93 4.19 -12.62
CA ASN A 129 -6.07 3.42 -13.83
C ASN A 129 -5.56 1.98 -13.66
N GLY A 130 -4.45 1.78 -12.93
CA GLY A 130 -3.95 0.45 -12.59
C GLY A 130 -4.97 -0.36 -11.79
N ILE A 131 -5.53 0.19 -10.73
CA ILE A 131 -6.56 -0.50 -9.93
C ILE A 131 -7.83 -0.76 -10.76
N ALA A 132 -8.26 0.18 -11.58
CA ALA A 132 -9.43 0.00 -12.45
C ALA A 132 -9.23 -1.13 -13.47
N LEU A 133 -8.04 -1.23 -14.09
CA LEU A 133 -7.68 -2.36 -14.96
C LEU A 133 -7.70 -3.68 -14.21
N SER A 134 -7.14 -3.72 -13.00
CA SER A 134 -7.13 -4.91 -12.14
C SER A 134 -8.54 -5.37 -11.79
N ILE A 135 -9.40 -4.46 -11.30
CA ILE A 135 -10.81 -4.73 -10.97
C ILE A 135 -11.58 -5.26 -12.18
N SER A 136 -11.27 -4.79 -13.39
CA SER A 136 -11.96 -5.24 -14.60
C SER A 136 -11.67 -6.68 -15.01
N ARG A 137 -10.61 -7.30 -14.47
CA ARG A 137 -10.13 -8.63 -14.87
C ARG A 137 -10.04 -9.64 -13.72
N ASP A 138 -9.75 -9.21 -12.51
CA ASP A 138 -9.65 -10.08 -11.33
C ASP A 138 -11.02 -10.25 -10.65
N GLY A 139 -11.55 -11.48 -10.66
CA GLY A 139 -12.82 -11.80 -10.01
C GLY A 139 -12.82 -11.67 -8.48
N SER A 140 -11.64 -11.60 -7.85
CA SER A 140 -11.52 -11.38 -6.39
C SER A 140 -11.40 -9.90 -6.00
N SER A 141 -11.33 -8.99 -6.99
CA SER A 141 -11.16 -7.55 -6.80
C SER A 141 -12.40 -6.79 -7.27
N GLY A 142 -12.77 -5.71 -6.58
CA GLY A 142 -13.92 -4.88 -6.97
C GLY A 142 -14.41 -3.90 -5.91
N GLY A 143 -15.58 -3.32 -6.15
CA GLY A 143 -16.28 -2.43 -5.22
C GLY A 143 -15.98 -0.95 -5.45
N CYS A 144 -14.82 -0.46 -5.00
CA CYS A 144 -14.44 0.96 -5.08
C CYS A 144 -12.92 1.12 -5.16
N ILE A 145 -12.45 2.31 -5.51
CA ILE A 145 -11.03 2.68 -5.40
C ILE A 145 -10.85 3.65 -4.23
N ARG A 146 -9.87 3.37 -3.38
CA ARG A 146 -9.40 4.26 -2.30
C ARG A 146 -7.95 4.58 -2.57
N ILE A 147 -7.60 5.86 -2.52
CA ILE A 147 -6.23 6.35 -2.70
C ILE A 147 -5.91 7.24 -1.51
N ALA A 148 -4.71 7.10 -0.96
CA ALA A 148 -4.16 8.01 0.04
C ALA A 148 -2.86 8.59 -0.50
N THR A 149 -2.78 9.91 -0.61
CA THR A 149 -1.55 10.63 -0.94
C THR A 149 -0.93 11.14 0.34
N VAL A 150 0.30 10.70 0.61
CA VAL A 150 1.02 11.05 1.84
C VAL A 150 2.21 11.93 1.47
N THR A 151 2.28 13.11 2.09
CA THR A 151 3.33 14.11 1.88
C THR A 151 3.79 14.69 3.22
N GLU A 152 4.79 15.55 3.19
CA GLU A 152 5.20 16.36 4.35
C GLU A 152 4.01 17.12 4.97
N ALA A 153 3.18 17.72 4.12
CA ALA A 153 2.03 18.54 4.51
C ALA A 153 0.91 17.75 5.17
N GLY A 154 0.85 16.43 4.95
CA GLY A 154 -0.17 15.55 5.52
C GLY A 154 -0.68 14.51 4.54
N VAL A 155 -1.91 14.04 4.80
CA VAL A 155 -2.55 12.95 4.08
C VAL A 155 -3.83 13.43 3.40
N ASP A 156 -3.89 13.28 2.08
CA ASP A 156 -5.11 13.48 1.29
C ASP A 156 -5.71 12.13 0.91
N LYS A 157 -7.04 12.00 0.96
CA LYS A 157 -7.74 10.74 0.68
C LYS A 157 -8.78 10.92 -0.40
N ILE A 158 -8.69 10.10 -1.44
CA ILE A 158 -9.62 10.07 -2.57
C ILE A 158 -10.43 8.78 -2.51
N PHE A 159 -11.74 8.89 -2.64
CA PHE A 159 -12.67 7.78 -2.74
C PHE A 159 -13.42 7.84 -4.08
N ILE A 160 -13.33 6.77 -4.86
CA ILE A 160 -14.02 6.63 -6.14
C ILE A 160 -15.02 5.47 -6.01
N PRO A 161 -16.33 5.73 -6.03
CA PRO A 161 -17.35 4.69 -5.96
C PRO A 161 -17.34 3.84 -7.23
N GLY A 162 -17.88 2.62 -7.15
CA GLY A 162 -17.76 1.61 -8.21
C GLY A 162 -18.33 2.02 -9.57
N ASP A 163 -19.40 2.81 -9.56
CA ASP A 163 -20.06 3.38 -10.73
C ASP A 163 -19.24 4.47 -11.45
N GLN A 164 -18.22 5.03 -10.77
CA GLN A 164 -17.33 6.06 -11.31
C GLN A 164 -15.93 5.51 -11.65
N ILE A 165 -15.72 4.19 -11.54
CA ILE A 165 -14.46 3.55 -11.93
C ILE A 165 -14.35 3.57 -13.47
N PRO A 166 -13.22 4.05 -14.04
CA PRO A 166 -13.05 4.10 -15.48
C PRO A 166 -13.06 2.71 -16.11
N THR A 167 -13.75 2.57 -17.24
CA THR A 167 -13.79 1.36 -18.05
C THR A 167 -13.00 1.56 -19.35
N PHE A 168 -12.09 0.63 -19.66
CA PHE A 168 -11.17 0.79 -20.80
C PHE A 168 -11.57 -0.01 -22.05
N TRP A 169 -12.35 -1.08 -21.87
CA TRP A 169 -12.74 -1.99 -22.95
C TRP A 169 -14.10 -1.64 -23.57
N ASN A 170 -15.01 -1.05 -22.78
CA ASN A 170 -16.30 -0.59 -23.26
C ASN A 170 -16.20 0.90 -23.61
N LYS A 171 -15.70 1.19 -24.82
CA LYS A 171 -15.78 2.54 -25.38
C LYS A 171 -17.16 2.71 -25.99
N SER A 172 -18.14 3.07 -25.16
CA SER A 172 -19.42 3.62 -25.63
C SER A 172 -19.24 5.09 -26.00
#